data_AF-A0A0G0ISK1-F1
#
_entry.id   AF-A0A0G0ISK1-F1
#
_cell.length_a   1.000
_cell.length_b   1.000
_cell.length_c   1.000
_cell.angle_alpha   90.00
_cell.angle_beta   90.00
_cell.angle_gamma   90.00
#
_symmetry.space_group_name_H-M   'P 1'
#
loop_
_entity.id
_entity.type
_entity.pdbx_description
1 polymer ?
#
loop_
_entity_poly.entity_id
_entity_poly.type
_entity_poly.pdbx_seq_one_letter_code
_entity_poly.pdbx_strand_id
1 'polypeptide(L)'
;MKMQAVAKLRYLRLAPRKVRLLADLICGLKIDKAENQLENSAKEAKRPVLKLLRSAIANATNNFKIDKDTLRVKSARVDNGPILYRSVPKAQGRATPIRKRSCHITIVLEGDVESKESTSAKATADKEKKKIEKLEKKVEKKKVEKTVKKVKEIKKANS
;
A
#
# COMPACT_ATOMS: atom_id res chain seq x y z
N MET A 1 6.20 -4.62 21.68
CA MET A 1 5.83 -5.99 21.24
C MET A 1 5.17 -5.87 19.88
N LYS A 2 5.65 -6.59 18.85
CA LYS A 2 5.09 -6.47 17.50
C LYS A 2 3.86 -7.36 17.36
N MET A 3 2.74 -6.78 16.96
CA MET A 3 1.50 -7.51 16.73
C MET A 3 1.38 -7.85 15.23
N GLN A 4 0.72 -8.97 14.95
CA GLN A 4 0.57 -9.45 13.58
C GLN A 4 -0.90 -9.55 13.20
N ALA A 5 -1.21 -9.15 11.98
CA ALA A 5 -2.52 -9.32 11.36
C ALA A 5 -2.38 -10.26 10.18
N VAL A 6 -3.29 -11.24 10.07
CA VAL A 6 -3.26 -12.24 9.00
C VAL A 6 -4.50 -12.09 8.13
N ALA A 7 -4.31 -12.14 6.82
CA ALA A 7 -5.39 -12.24 5.85
C ALA A 7 -5.18 -13.41 4.90
N LYS A 8 -6.25 -14.15 4.62
CA LYS A 8 -6.22 -15.36 3.78
C LYS A 8 -7.24 -15.26 2.66
N LEU A 9 -6.83 -15.58 1.43
CA LEU A 9 -7.71 -15.76 0.28
C LEU A 9 -7.64 -17.21 -0.17
N ARG A 10 -8.79 -17.90 -0.21
CA ARG A 10 -8.85 -19.33 -0.56
C ARG A 10 -9.55 -19.58 -1.89
N TYR A 11 -9.13 -20.66 -2.56
CA TYR A 11 -9.71 -21.17 -3.81
C TYR A 11 -9.63 -20.18 -4.98
N LEU A 12 -8.58 -19.36 -5.02
CA LEU A 12 -8.36 -18.43 -6.12
C LEU A 12 -8.03 -19.21 -7.40
N ARG A 13 -8.79 -18.97 -8.47
CA ARG A 13 -8.64 -19.64 -9.77
C ARG A 13 -7.50 -19.05 -10.61
N LEU A 14 -6.31 -19.00 -10.02
CA LEU A 14 -5.07 -18.56 -10.66
C LEU A 14 -3.94 -19.56 -10.38
N ALA A 15 -3.00 -19.63 -11.31
CA ALA A 15 -1.81 -20.45 -11.13
C ALA A 15 -0.89 -19.83 -10.05
N PRO A 16 -0.47 -20.59 -9.03
CA PRO A 16 0.37 -20.12 -7.92
C PRO A 16 1.61 -19.35 -8.38
N ARG A 17 2.29 -19.83 -9.44
CA ARG A 17 3.48 -19.20 -10.02
C ARG A 17 3.24 -17.75 -10.46
N LYS A 18 2.05 -17.44 -11.02
CA LYS A 18 1.72 -16.07 -11.46
C LYS A 18 1.56 -15.11 -10.28
N VAL A 19 1.04 -15.62 -9.15
CA VAL A 19 0.81 -14.83 -7.94
C VAL A 19 2.08 -14.66 -7.13
N ARG A 20 2.94 -15.70 -7.06
CA ARG A 20 4.24 -15.65 -6.34
C ARG A 20 5.11 -14.50 -6.80
N LEU A 21 5.17 -14.26 -8.12
CA LEU A 21 5.88 -13.11 -8.68
C LEU A 21 5.51 -11.77 -8.03
N LEU A 22 4.24 -11.57 -7.63
CA LEU A 22 3.82 -10.35 -6.94
C LEU A 22 4.01 -10.45 -5.42
N ALA A 23 3.79 -11.63 -4.84
CA ALA A 23 3.98 -11.85 -3.41
C ALA A 23 5.44 -11.61 -2.99
N ASP A 24 6.39 -12.06 -3.80
CA ASP A 24 7.82 -11.89 -3.56
C ASP A 24 8.23 -10.41 -3.66
N LEU A 25 7.61 -9.65 -4.57
CA LEU A 25 7.87 -8.20 -4.74
C LEU A 25 7.42 -7.35 -3.55
N ILE A 26 6.32 -7.72 -2.89
CA ILE A 26 5.77 -6.93 -1.78
C ILE A 26 6.34 -7.33 -0.42
N CYS A 27 7.02 -8.48 -0.34
CA CYS A 27 7.54 -9.00 0.91
C CYS A 27 8.62 -8.04 1.49
N GLY A 28 8.48 -7.66 2.76
CA GLY A 28 9.42 -6.75 3.44
C GLY A 28 9.17 -5.25 3.20
N LEU A 29 8.24 -4.87 2.31
CA LEU A 29 7.91 -3.47 2.06
C LEU A 29 6.95 -2.91 3.12
N LYS A 30 7.01 -1.58 3.32
CA LYS A 30 5.95 -0.81 4.01
C LYS A 30 4.67 -0.82 3.19
N ILE A 31 3.51 -0.69 3.83
CA ILE A 31 2.20 -0.73 3.16
C ILE A 31 2.14 0.21 1.95
N ASP A 32 2.47 1.49 2.12
CA ASP A 32 2.26 2.48 1.05
C ASP A 32 3.06 2.13 -0.19
N LYS A 33 4.30 1.64 0.00
CA LYS A 33 5.14 1.14 -1.09
C LYS A 33 4.56 -0.13 -1.72
N ALA A 34 4.04 -1.04 -0.90
CA ALA A 34 3.43 -2.28 -1.39
C ALA A 34 2.14 -2.01 -2.20
N GLU A 35 1.27 -1.09 -1.76
CA GLU A 35 0.06 -0.69 -2.50
C GLU A 35 0.43 -0.08 -3.85
N ASN A 36 1.35 0.90 -3.86
CA ASN A 36 1.82 1.54 -5.08
C ASN A 36 2.46 0.54 -6.06
N GLN A 37 3.26 -0.39 -5.54
CA GLN A 37 3.91 -1.42 -6.37
C GLN A 37 2.88 -2.37 -7.01
N LEU A 38 1.83 -2.73 -6.28
CA LEU A 38 0.76 -3.59 -6.79
C LEU A 38 -0.11 -2.86 -7.81
N GLU A 39 -0.47 -1.59 -7.57
CA GLU A 39 -1.30 -0.79 -8.47
C GLU A 39 -0.63 -0.61 -9.84
N ASN A 40 0.67 -0.31 -9.84
CA ASN A 40 1.47 -0.08 -11.04
C ASN A 40 1.95 -1.36 -11.74
N SER A 41 1.69 -2.54 -11.16
CA SER A 41 2.08 -3.78 -11.80
C SER A 41 1.29 -4.03 -13.10
N ALA A 42 1.95 -4.56 -14.13
CA ALA A 42 1.28 -5.00 -15.37
C ALA A 42 0.62 -6.39 -15.23
N LYS A 43 0.86 -7.12 -14.13
CA LYS A 43 0.36 -8.50 -13.98
C LYS A 43 -1.12 -8.52 -13.57
N GLU A 44 -1.91 -9.38 -14.21
CA GLU A 44 -3.33 -9.57 -13.91
C GLU A 44 -3.59 -10.01 -12.46
N ALA A 45 -2.67 -10.78 -11.87
CA ALA A 45 -2.73 -11.24 -10.49
C ALA A 45 -2.73 -10.10 -9.45
N LYS A 46 -2.50 -8.84 -9.85
CA LYS A 46 -2.52 -7.69 -8.94
C LYS A 46 -3.86 -7.46 -8.30
N ARG A 47 -4.97 -7.67 -9.03
CA ARG A 47 -6.33 -7.38 -8.57
C ARG A 47 -6.68 -8.16 -7.28
N PRO A 48 -6.55 -9.51 -7.24
CA PRO A 48 -6.84 -10.26 -6.02
C PRO A 48 -5.86 -9.96 -4.89
N VAL A 49 -4.57 -9.74 -5.20
CA VAL A 49 -3.54 -9.47 -4.18
C VAL A 49 -3.76 -8.10 -3.53
N LEU A 50 -4.06 -7.06 -4.32
CA LEU A 50 -4.35 -5.71 -3.82
C LEU A 50 -5.58 -5.71 -2.92
N LYS A 51 -6.65 -6.40 -3.33
CA LYS A 51 -7.85 -6.55 -2.51
C LYS A 51 -7.54 -7.24 -1.18
N LEU A 52 -6.72 -8.29 -1.20
CA LEU A 52 -6.31 -9.00 0.02
C LEU A 52 -5.44 -8.12 0.93
N LEU A 53 -4.51 -7.34 0.36
CA LEU A 53 -3.67 -6.42 1.12
C LEU A 53 -4.51 -5.35 1.83
N ARG A 54 -5.45 -4.72 1.12
CA ARG A 54 -6.39 -3.74 1.72
C ARG A 54 -7.24 -4.34 2.83
N SER A 55 -7.69 -5.59 2.67
CA SER A 55 -8.39 -6.31 3.72
C SER A 55 -7.50 -6.60 4.93
N ALA A 56 -6.23 -6.93 4.71
CA ALA A 56 -5.26 -7.15 5.78
C ALA A 56 -4.99 -5.87 6.58
N ILE A 57 -4.88 -4.71 5.91
CA ILE A 57 -4.75 -3.40 6.54
C ILE A 57 -5.97 -3.09 7.40
N ALA A 58 -7.19 -3.29 6.87
CA ALA A 58 -8.42 -3.07 7.64
C ALA A 58 -8.51 -3.97 8.89
N ASN A 59 -8.06 -5.23 8.79
CA ASN A 59 -7.99 -6.12 9.95
C ASN A 59 -6.97 -5.62 10.98
N ALA A 60 -5.81 -5.15 10.53
CA ALA A 60 -4.76 -4.62 11.39
C ALA A 60 -5.22 -3.37 12.17
N THR A 61 -5.90 -2.44 11.51
CA THR A 61 -6.37 -1.20 12.14
C THR A 61 -7.55 -1.45 13.06
N ASN A 62 -8.56 -2.20 12.61
CA ASN A 62 -9.83 -2.27 13.32
C ASN A 62 -9.81 -3.28 14.46
N ASN A 63 -9.22 -4.45 14.25
CA ASN A 63 -9.24 -5.52 15.24
C ASN A 63 -8.02 -5.46 16.16
N PHE A 64 -6.84 -5.14 15.61
CA PHE A 64 -5.58 -5.17 16.33
C PHE A 64 -5.07 -3.78 16.74
N LYS A 65 -5.74 -2.69 16.33
CA LYS A 65 -5.39 -1.30 16.69
C LYS A 65 -3.90 -0.98 16.46
N ILE A 66 -3.39 -1.45 15.32
CA ILE A 66 -2.01 -1.24 14.90
C ILE A 66 -1.94 0.05 14.08
N ASP A 67 -0.92 0.88 14.31
CA ASP A 67 -0.73 2.14 13.57
C ASP A 67 -0.44 1.83 12.10
N LYS A 68 -1.19 2.45 11.20
CA LYS A 68 -1.03 2.28 9.75
C LYS A 68 0.37 2.70 9.29
N ASP A 69 0.97 3.70 9.92
CA ASP A 69 2.29 4.23 9.52
C ASP A 69 3.44 3.23 9.79
N THR A 70 3.27 2.37 10.79
CA THR A 70 4.30 1.40 11.23
C THR A 70 4.17 0.05 10.54
N LEU A 71 3.02 -0.19 9.90
CA LEU A 71 2.65 -1.50 9.44
C LEU A 71 3.41 -1.88 8.15
N ARG A 72 3.93 -3.11 8.14
CA ARG A 72 4.78 -3.66 7.08
C ARG A 72 4.36 -5.07 6.70
N VAL A 73 4.64 -5.46 5.45
CA VAL A 73 4.40 -6.83 4.99
C VAL A 73 5.52 -7.73 5.51
N LYS A 74 5.23 -8.54 6.53
CA LYS A 74 6.19 -9.50 7.09
C LYS A 74 6.42 -10.68 6.17
N SER A 75 5.33 -11.26 5.65
CA SER A 75 5.42 -12.37 4.71
C SER A 75 4.19 -12.44 3.83
N ALA A 76 4.38 -12.81 2.57
CA ALA A 76 3.31 -13.11 1.63
C ALA A 76 3.55 -14.51 1.05
N ARG A 77 2.74 -15.48 1.46
CA ARG A 77 2.85 -16.88 1.02
C ARG A 77 1.76 -17.23 0.03
N VAL A 78 2.11 -18.06 -0.94
CA VAL A 78 1.19 -18.57 -1.96
C VAL A 78 1.33 -20.08 -2.05
N ASP A 79 0.30 -20.76 -1.57
CA ASP A 79 0.21 -22.20 -1.52
C ASP A 79 -0.58 -22.75 -2.71
N ASN A 80 -0.28 -23.99 -3.08
CA ASN A 80 -1.08 -24.71 -4.07
C ASN A 80 -2.47 -25.01 -3.48
N GLY A 81 -3.51 -24.79 -4.28
CA GLY A 81 -4.86 -25.22 -3.97
C GLY A 81 -5.26 -26.48 -4.73
N PRO A 82 -6.53 -26.91 -4.62
CA PRO A 82 -7.04 -28.06 -5.36
C PRO A 82 -6.88 -27.87 -6.87
N ILE A 83 -6.44 -28.94 -7.54
CA ILE A 83 -6.25 -28.97 -9.00
C ILE A 83 -7.42 -29.72 -9.61
N LEU A 84 -8.09 -29.08 -10.58
CA LEU A 84 -9.10 -29.77 -11.39
C LEU A 84 -8.45 -30.32 -12.67
N TYR A 85 -8.72 -31.58 -12.97
CA TYR A 85 -8.25 -32.24 -14.18
C TYR A 85 -9.37 -32.24 -15.24
N ARG A 86 -9.01 -31.94 -16.49
CA ARG A 86 -9.90 -32.01 -17.66
C ARG A 86 -9.18 -32.76 -18.76
N SER A 87 -9.71 -33.89 -19.21
CA SER A 87 -9.11 -34.65 -20.30
C SER A 87 -9.26 -33.88 -21.62
N VAL A 88 -8.20 -33.86 -22.43
CA VAL A 88 -8.22 -33.26 -23.77
C VAL A 88 -7.69 -34.28 -24.78
N PRO A 89 -8.43 -34.52 -25.88
CA PRO A 89 -8.00 -35.44 -26.92
C PRO A 89 -6.75 -34.92 -27.64
N LYS A 90 -5.88 -35.84 -28.03
CA LYS A 90 -4.63 -35.61 -28.78
C LYS A 90 -4.51 -36.62 -29.92
N ALA A 91 -3.51 -36.41 -30.79
CA ALA A 91 -3.22 -37.30 -31.92
C ALA A 91 -3.00 -38.75 -31.47
N GLN A 92 -3.26 -39.69 -32.38
CA GLN A 92 -3.11 -41.14 -32.17
C GLN A 92 -3.94 -41.71 -30.99
N GLY A 93 -5.17 -41.21 -30.80
CA GLY A 93 -6.08 -41.70 -29.74
C GLY A 93 -5.61 -41.38 -28.31
N ARG A 94 -4.58 -40.55 -28.14
CA ARG A 94 -4.04 -40.20 -26.81
C ARG A 94 -4.95 -39.20 -26.11
N ALA A 95 -5.05 -39.32 -24.79
CA ALA A 95 -5.73 -38.34 -23.93
C ALA A 95 -4.76 -37.78 -22.91
N THR A 96 -4.67 -36.44 -22.82
CA THR A 96 -3.80 -35.77 -21.85
C THR A 96 -4.62 -34.85 -20.93
N PRO A 97 -4.33 -34.79 -19.63
CA PRO A 97 -5.10 -33.95 -18.71
C PRO A 97 -4.58 -32.50 -18.69
N ILE A 98 -5.48 -31.53 -18.91
CA ILE A 98 -5.26 -30.12 -18.58
C ILE A 98 -5.48 -29.92 -17.08
N ARG A 99 -4.49 -29.32 -16.41
CA ARG A 99 -4.53 -28.99 -14.98
C ARG A 99 -5.03 -27.56 -14.77
N LYS A 100 -6.28 -27.39 -14.33
CA LYS A 100 -6.83 -26.10 -13.89
C LYS A 100 -6.47 -25.88 -12.42
N ARG A 101 -5.29 -25.29 -12.20
CA ARG A 101 -4.71 -25.04 -10.87
C ARG A 101 -5.47 -23.93 -10.15
N SER A 102 -5.57 -24.05 -8.83
CA SER A 102 -5.98 -22.97 -7.93
C SER A 102 -4.88 -22.70 -6.90
N CYS A 103 -5.01 -21.60 -6.16
CA CYS A 103 -4.07 -21.24 -5.10
C CYS A 103 -4.78 -20.67 -3.86
N HIS A 104 -4.04 -20.67 -2.76
CA HIS A 104 -4.38 -19.98 -1.53
C HIS A 104 -3.30 -18.94 -1.25
N ILE A 105 -3.69 -17.72 -0.88
CA ILE A 105 -2.77 -16.63 -0.55
C ILE A 105 -2.91 -16.33 0.93
N THR A 106 -1.78 -16.19 1.62
CA THR A 106 -1.72 -15.74 3.01
C THR A 106 -0.79 -14.54 3.09
N ILE A 107 -1.32 -13.40 3.53
CA ILE A 107 -0.53 -12.19 3.80
C ILE A 107 -0.48 -11.99 5.31
N VAL A 108 0.72 -11.79 5.85
CA VAL A 108 0.96 -11.46 7.25
C VAL A 108 1.55 -10.07 7.31
N LEU A 109 0.85 -9.18 7.99
CA LEU A 109 1.30 -7.84 8.31
C LEU A 109 1.81 -7.82 9.75
N GLU A 110 2.80 -6.99 10.00
CA GLU A 110 3.38 -6.78 11.32
C GLU A 110 3.51 -5.28 11.56
N GLY A 111 3.21 -4.83 12.78
CA GLY A 111 3.38 -3.44 13.16
C GLY A 111 3.39 -3.26 14.67
N ASP A 112 3.58 -2.02 15.09
CA ASP A 112 3.61 -1.64 16.50
C ASP A 112 2.22 -1.20 16.93
N VAL A 113 1.79 -1.66 18.11
CA VAL A 113 0.47 -1.31 18.64
C VAL A 113 0.45 0.16 19.01
N GLU A 114 -0.61 0.87 18.66
CA GLU A 114 -0.78 2.27 19.07
C GLU A 114 -0.86 2.37 20.60
N SER A 115 0.24 2.79 21.23
CA SER A 115 0.21 3.32 22.58
C SER A 115 -0.39 4.73 22.51
N LYS A 116 -1.48 4.97 23.24
CA LYS A 116 -2.26 6.23 23.26
C LYS A 116 -1.46 7.51 23.57
N GLU A 117 -0.18 7.41 23.93
CA GLU A 117 0.72 8.54 24.16
C GLU A 117 1.18 9.24 22.87
N SER A 118 1.15 8.57 21.71
CA SER A 118 1.62 9.13 20.43
C SER A 118 0.58 9.95 19.68
N THR A 119 -0.72 9.75 19.95
CA THR A 119 -1.82 10.47 19.29
C THR A 119 -1.99 11.90 19.80
N SER A 120 -1.68 12.17 21.07
CA SER A 120 -1.64 13.54 21.61
C SER A 120 -0.46 14.34 21.04
N ALA A 121 0.70 13.70 20.86
CA ALA A 121 1.92 14.32 20.30
C ALA A 121 1.87 14.51 18.77
N LYS A 122 1.28 13.57 18.00
CA LYS A 122 1.07 13.74 16.55
C LYS A 122 0.04 14.83 16.26
N ALA A 123 -1.04 14.93 17.04
CA ALA A 123 -2.06 15.97 16.87
C ALA A 123 -1.57 17.39 17.19
N THR A 124 -0.67 17.55 18.16
CA THR A 124 0.01 18.83 18.43
C THR A 124 1.03 19.16 17.33
N ALA A 125 1.81 18.19 16.86
CA ALA A 125 2.79 18.39 15.78
C ALA A 125 2.14 18.74 14.42
N ASP A 126 1.01 18.12 14.06
CA ASP A 126 0.28 18.48 12.83
C ASP A 126 -0.42 19.84 12.93
N LYS A 127 -0.85 20.25 14.13
CA LYS A 127 -1.31 21.62 14.40
C LYS A 127 -0.17 22.62 14.29
N GLU A 128 1.01 22.30 14.81
CA GLU A 128 2.21 23.15 14.70
C GLU A 128 2.70 23.29 13.26
N LYS A 129 2.78 22.19 12.50
CA LYS A 129 3.14 22.23 11.07
C LYS A 129 2.16 23.07 10.24
N LYS A 130 0.85 22.92 10.42
CA LYS A 130 -0.16 23.76 9.76
C LYS A 130 -0.08 25.24 10.19
N LYS A 131 0.36 25.52 11.41
CA LYS A 131 0.56 26.88 11.92
C LYS A 131 1.81 27.52 11.32
N ILE A 132 2.91 26.77 11.21
CA ILE A 132 4.17 27.19 10.58
C ILE A 132 3.97 27.44 9.07
N GLU A 133 3.30 26.53 8.35
CA GLU A 133 3.02 26.69 6.91
C GLU A 133 2.12 27.90 6.62
N LYS A 134 1.17 28.22 7.52
CA LYS A 134 0.35 29.45 7.45
C LYS A 134 1.16 30.71 7.75
N LEU A 135 2.18 30.63 8.62
CA LEU A 135 3.07 31.75 8.92
C LEU A 135 4.03 32.02 7.76
N GLU A 136 4.62 30.98 7.16
CA GLU A 136 5.51 31.08 5.99
C GLU A 136 4.81 31.72 4.79
N LYS A 137 3.58 31.28 4.46
CA LYS A 137 2.75 31.89 3.40
C LYS A 137 2.37 33.35 3.69
N LYS A 138 2.26 33.76 4.96
CA LYS A 138 2.05 35.16 5.37
C LYS A 138 3.33 35.99 5.23
N VAL A 139 4.49 35.42 5.54
CA VAL A 139 5.79 36.11 5.39
C VAL A 139 6.12 36.31 3.91
N GLU A 140 5.89 35.32 3.05
CA GLU A 140 6.08 35.46 1.60
C GLU A 140 5.17 36.54 1.00
N LYS A 141 3.88 36.58 1.35
CA LYS A 141 2.97 37.64 0.89
C LYS A 141 3.43 39.04 1.33
N LYS A 142 3.89 39.21 2.57
CA LYS A 142 4.44 40.49 3.06
C LYS A 142 5.75 40.89 2.38
N LYS A 143 6.62 39.94 2.02
CA LYS A 143 7.85 40.21 1.26
C LYS A 143 7.53 40.69 -0.15
N VAL A 144 6.61 40.01 -0.83
CA VAL A 144 6.12 40.38 -2.17
C VAL A 144 5.50 41.78 -2.17
N GLU A 145 4.66 42.11 -1.18
CA GLU A 145 4.08 43.46 -1.04
C GLU A 145 5.15 44.55 -0.82
N LYS A 146 6.19 44.28 -0.01
CA LYS A 146 7.29 45.22 0.21
C LYS A 146 8.12 45.46 -1.06
N THR A 147 8.40 44.41 -1.84
CA THR A 147 9.10 44.56 -3.14
C THR A 147 8.26 45.34 -4.16
N VAL A 148 6.94 45.09 -4.23
CA VAL A 148 6.05 45.82 -5.14
C VAL A 148 5.94 47.30 -4.77
N LYS A 149 5.94 47.64 -3.47
CA LYS A 149 5.97 49.04 -3.01
C LYS A 149 7.29 49.73 -3.36
N LYS A 150 8.43 49.06 -3.14
CA LYS A 150 9.75 49.59 -3.48
C LYS A 150 9.92 49.84 -4.99
N VAL A 151 9.40 48.93 -5.84
CA VAL A 151 9.42 49.10 -7.31
C VAL A 151 8.50 50.23 -7.76
N LYS A 152 7.35 50.44 -7.09
CA LYS A 152 6.44 51.57 -7.40
C LYS A 152 7.02 52.93 -6.99
N GLU A 153 7.77 53.00 -5.90
CA GLU A 153 8.49 54.23 -5.49
C GLU A 153 9.62 54.57 -6.47
N ILE A 154 10.41 53.59 -6.90
CA ILE A 154 11.49 53.80 -7.87
C ILE A 154 10.94 54.30 -9.23
N LYS A 155 9.78 53.78 -9.67
CA LYS A 155 9.14 54.23 -10.92
C LYS A 155 8.53 55.64 -10.83
N LYS A 156 8.16 56.11 -9.63
CA LYS A 156 7.64 57.47 -9.40
C LYS A 156 8.72 58.53 -9.31
N ALA A 157 9.96 58.16 -8.98
CA ALA A 157 11.09 59.08 -8.88
C ALA A 157 11.78 59.36 -10.23
N ASN A 158 11.51 58.54 -11.26
CA ASN A 158 12.10 58.64 -12.60
C ASN A 158 11.12 59.19 -13.66
N SER A 159 10.00 59.78 -13.23
CA SER A 159 9.02 60.51 -14.04
C SER A 159 8.85 61.90 -13.46
#